data_AF-A0A3M1BB69-F1
#
_entry.id   AF-A0A3M1BB69-F1
#
_cell.length_a   1.000
_cell.length_b   1.000
_cell.length_c   1.000
_cell.angle_alpha   90.00
_cell.angle_beta   90.00
_cell.angle_gamma   90.00
#
_symmetry.space_group_name_H-M   'P 1'
#
loop_
_entity.id
_entity.type
_entity.pdbx_description
1 polymer ?
#
loop_
_entity_poly.entity_id
_entity_poly.type
_entity_poly.pdbx_seq_one_letter_code
_entity_poly.pdbx_strand_id
1 'polypeptide(L)'
;MRIATGWSTARKATMAIRESYGMMRDRLGEDPDFLVLHATEAYDPVVLLAELQRIAPGVPLHGGTSCQGVMTEAGFHGREGRGVALLGI
;
A
#
# COMPACT_ATOMS: atom_id res chain seq x y z
N MET A 1 16.44 -1.41 12.36
CA MET A 1 15.11 -1.01 11.87
C MET A 1 15.21 -0.91 10.36
N ARG A 2 14.58 -1.84 9.63
CA ARG A 2 14.51 -1.81 8.17
C ARG A 2 13.23 -1.07 7.78
N ILE A 3 13.23 -0.44 6.62
CA ILE A 3 12.04 0.20 6.07
C ILE A 3 12.00 -0.18 4.60
N ALA A 4 10.82 -0.54 4.12
CA ALA A 4 10.59 -0.80 2.71
C ALA A 4 9.29 -0.15 2.28
N THR A 5 9.21 0.17 0.99
CA THR A 5 7.94 0.53 0.38
C THR A 5 7.59 -0.40 -0.78
N GLY A 6 6.32 -0.42 -1.11
CA GLY A 6 5.79 -1.05 -2.30
C GLY A 6 4.59 -0.27 -2.81
N TRP A 7 4.29 -0.43 -4.09
CA TRP A 7 3.26 0.39 -4.75
C TRP A 7 2.50 -0.40 -5.81
N SER A 8 1.34 0.12 -6.20
CA SER A 8 0.56 -0.39 -7.32
C SER A 8 -0.32 0.69 -7.95
N THR A 9 -0.67 0.48 -9.21
CA THR A 9 -1.67 1.25 -9.96
C THR A 9 -2.75 0.33 -10.57
N ALA A 10 -2.96 -0.85 -9.97
CA ALA A 10 -3.96 -1.81 -10.41
C ALA A 10 -5.38 -1.26 -10.24
N ARG A 11 -6.26 -1.48 -11.21
CA ARG A 11 -7.64 -0.99 -11.14
C ARG A 11 -8.45 -1.60 -9.98
N LYS A 12 -8.17 -2.85 -9.61
CA LYS A 12 -8.86 -3.55 -8.52
C LYS A 12 -8.12 -3.27 -7.20
N ALA A 13 -8.82 -2.72 -6.22
CA ALA A 13 -8.28 -2.40 -4.89
C ALA A 13 -7.56 -3.59 -4.23
N THR A 14 -8.14 -4.79 -4.31
CA THR A 14 -7.53 -6.01 -3.74
C THR A 14 -6.21 -6.38 -4.41
N MET A 15 -6.11 -6.25 -5.73
CA MET A 15 -4.87 -6.45 -6.47
C MET A 15 -3.84 -5.38 -6.10
N ALA A 16 -4.27 -4.12 -5.99
CA ALA A 16 -3.38 -3.03 -5.64
C ALA A 16 -2.72 -3.23 -4.27
N ILE A 17 -3.49 -3.72 -3.28
CA ILE A 17 -2.95 -4.09 -1.97
C ILE A 17 -2.00 -5.28 -2.06
N ARG A 18 -2.35 -6.36 -2.78
CA ARG A 18 -1.49 -7.55 -2.88
C ARG A 18 -0.14 -7.23 -3.53
N GLU A 19 -0.17 -6.45 -4.61
CA GLU A 19 1.03 -6.03 -5.34
C GLU A 19 1.91 -5.12 -4.48
N SER A 20 1.34 -4.09 -3.86
CA SER A 20 2.12 -3.16 -3.02
C SER A 20 2.65 -3.84 -1.76
N TYR A 21 1.86 -4.70 -1.11
CA TYR A 21 2.28 -5.43 0.08
C TYR A 21 3.37 -6.45 -0.23
N GLY A 22 3.19 -7.25 -1.31
CA GLY A 22 4.20 -8.21 -1.74
C GLY A 22 5.53 -7.55 -2.05
N MET A 23 5.51 -6.46 -2.83
CA MET A 23 6.72 -5.69 -3.16
C MET A 23 7.41 -5.14 -1.90
N MET A 24 6.64 -4.57 -0.98
CA MET A 24 7.16 -4.03 0.27
C MET A 24 7.78 -5.15 1.14
N ARG A 25 7.04 -6.23 1.37
CA ARG A 25 7.47 -7.35 2.22
C ARG A 25 8.70 -8.05 1.65
N ASP A 26 8.76 -8.27 0.34
CA ASP A 26 9.92 -8.90 -0.30
C ASP A 26 11.20 -8.06 -0.15
N ARG A 27 11.08 -6.73 -0.13
CA ARG A 27 12.19 -5.79 0.14
C ARG A 27 12.54 -5.71 1.63
N LEU A 28 11.53 -5.77 2.49
CA LEU A 28 11.70 -5.78 3.94
C LEU A 28 12.41 -7.07 4.38
N GLY A 29 12.07 -8.21 3.76
CA GLY A 29 12.62 -9.54 4.04
C GLY A 29 11.87 -10.31 5.13
N GLU A 30 10.85 -9.71 5.73
CA GLU A 30 10.02 -10.24 6.81
C GLU A 30 8.64 -9.55 6.80
N ASP A 31 7.71 -10.02 7.64
CA ASP A 31 6.43 -9.36 7.81
C ASP A 31 6.61 -8.04 8.59
N PRO A 32 5.88 -6.97 8.23
CA PRO A 32 6.01 -5.68 8.89
C PRO A 32 5.40 -5.67 10.29
N ASP A 33 6.05 -4.98 11.22
CA ASP A 33 5.51 -4.70 12.56
C ASP A 33 4.58 -3.48 12.55
N PHE A 34 4.70 -2.62 11.53
CA PHE A 34 3.86 -1.43 11.35
C PHE A 34 3.67 -1.10 9.87
N LEU A 35 2.47 -0.66 9.51
CA LEU A 35 2.12 -0.29 8.13
C LEU A 35 1.67 1.18 8.04
N VAL A 36 2.11 1.86 6.98
CA VAL A 36 1.53 3.13 6.53
C VAL A 36 0.96 2.96 5.12
N LEU A 37 -0.35 3.18 4.97
CA LEU A 37 -1.07 3.12 3.70
C LEU A 37 -1.34 4.52 3.17
N HIS A 38 -0.96 4.78 1.92
CA HIS A 38 -1.52 5.88 1.15
C HIS A 38 -2.20 5.36 -0.10
N ALA A 39 -3.40 5.85 -0.39
CA ALA A 39 -4.15 5.48 -1.58
C ALA A 39 -4.87 6.69 -2.17
N THR A 40 -4.98 6.74 -3.49
CA THR A 40 -5.80 7.75 -4.17
C THR A 40 -7.28 7.56 -3.86
N GLU A 41 -8.04 8.66 -3.82
CA GLU A 41 -9.50 8.67 -3.64
C GLU A 41 -10.29 7.81 -4.66
N ALA A 42 -9.64 7.42 -5.77
CA ALA A 42 -10.19 6.50 -6.77
C ALA A 42 -10.40 5.05 -6.26
N TYR A 43 -9.95 4.70 -5.06
CA TYR A 43 -10.18 3.40 -4.43
C TYR A 43 -11.17 3.50 -3.28
N ASP A 44 -12.03 2.48 -3.14
CA ASP A 44 -12.85 2.32 -1.95
C ASP A 44 -11.97 1.94 -0.74
N PRO A 45 -11.90 2.80 0.30
CA PRO A 45 -11.06 2.53 1.47
C PRO A 45 -11.52 1.28 2.23
N VAL A 46 -12.80 0.92 2.21
CA VAL A 46 -13.31 -0.28 2.92
C VAL A 46 -12.70 -1.54 2.30
N VAL A 47 -12.61 -1.59 0.97
CA VAL A 47 -12.04 -2.74 0.25
C VAL A 47 -10.52 -2.83 0.48
N LEU A 48 -9.82 -1.69 0.48
CA LEU A 48 -8.38 -1.65 0.77
C LEU A 48 -8.07 -2.15 2.19
N LEU A 49 -8.80 -1.64 3.17
CA LEU A 49 -8.62 -1.99 4.58
C LEU A 49 -8.99 -3.44 4.87
N ALA A 50 -10.10 -3.94 4.31
CA ALA A 50 -10.50 -5.34 4.46
C ALA A 50 -9.44 -6.30 3.90
N GLU A 51 -8.85 -5.98 2.74
CA GLU A 51 -7.81 -6.82 2.15
C GLU A 51 -6.50 -6.76 2.95
N LEU A 52 -6.12 -5.59 3.47
CA LEU A 52 -4.95 -5.45 4.35
C LEU A 52 -5.11 -6.25 5.65
N GLN A 53 -6.26 -6.12 6.33
CA GLN A 53 -6.55 -6.90 7.54
C GLN A 53 -6.50 -8.41 7.28
N ARG A 54 -6.84 -8.84 6.07
CA ARG A 54 -6.79 -10.25 5.66
C ARG A 54 -5.36 -10.76 5.43
N ILE A 55 -4.44 -9.93 4.94
CA ILE A 55 -3.05 -10.34 4.63
C ILE A 55 -2.03 -10.01 5.72
N ALA A 56 -2.31 -9.01 6.54
CA ALA A 56 -1.45 -8.56 7.64
C ALA A 56 -2.31 -8.42 8.92
N PRO A 57 -2.90 -9.51 9.42
CA PRO A 57 -3.79 -9.47 10.57
C PRO A 57 -3.05 -9.00 11.83
N GLY A 58 -3.63 -8.02 12.53
CA GLY A 58 -3.09 -7.51 13.80
C GLY A 58 -1.94 -6.51 13.66
N VAL A 59 -1.44 -6.24 12.45
CA VAL A 59 -0.40 -5.23 12.23
C VAL A 59 -1.03 -3.83 12.38
N PRO A 60 -0.52 -2.97 13.27
CA PRO A 60 -1.02 -1.62 13.41
C PRO A 60 -0.83 -0.82 12.12
N LEU A 61 -1.87 -0.05 11.77
CA LEU A 61 -1.98 0.64 10.49
C LEU A 61 -2.22 2.14 10.72
N HIS A 62 -1.44 2.97 10.04
CA HIS A 62 -1.68 4.40 9.86
C HIS A 62 -1.80 4.73 8.36
N GLY A 63 -2.22 5.94 8.01
CA GLY A 63 -2.30 6.33 6.61
C GLY A 63 -3.29 7.43 6.30
N GLY A 64 -3.52 7.62 5.01
CA GLY A 64 -4.48 8.59 4.51
C GLY A 64 -4.72 8.48 3.01
N THR A 65 -5.57 9.35 2.50
CA THR A 65 -5.87 9.43 1.07
C THR A 65 -4.96 10.42 0.34
N SER A 66 -4.90 10.29 -0.98
CA SER A 66 -4.26 11.21 -1.91
C SER A 66 -5.21 11.47 -3.10
N CYS A 67 -4.86 12.38 -3.99
CA CYS A 67 -5.65 12.68 -5.18
C CYS A 67 -5.22 11.82 -6.39
N GLN A 68 -4.08 12.12 -7.00
CA GLN A 68 -3.72 11.61 -8.35
C GLN A 68 -2.73 10.46 -8.35
N GLY A 69 -2.06 10.23 -7.22
CA GLY A 69 -1.06 9.18 -7.09
C GLY A 69 -0.41 9.20 -5.72
N VAL A 70 0.64 8.43 -5.59
CA VAL A 70 1.42 8.27 -4.36
C VAL A 70 2.91 8.35 -4.71
N MET A 71 3.74 8.63 -3.71
CA MET A 71 5.20 8.69 -3.87
C MET A 71 5.88 7.65 -3.00
N THR A 72 6.96 7.08 -3.55
CA THR A 72 7.87 6.13 -2.88
C THR A 72 9.31 6.46 -3.28
N GLU A 73 10.31 5.71 -2.81
CA GLU A 73 11.68 5.84 -3.32
C GLU A 73 11.81 5.52 -4.82
N ALA A 74 10.86 4.77 -5.39
CA ALA A 74 10.80 4.47 -6.82
C ALA A 74 10.16 5.60 -7.66
N GLY A 75 9.81 6.72 -7.05
CA GLY A 75 9.20 7.88 -7.71
C GLY A 75 7.70 8.01 -7.50
N PHE A 76 7.04 8.69 -8.43
CA PHE A 76 5.59 8.94 -8.44
C PHE A 76 4.83 7.83 -9.16
N HIS A 77 3.75 7.36 -8.52
CA HIS A 77 2.89 6.28 -9.02
C HIS A 77 1.46 6.76 -9.13
N GLY A 78 1.02 6.99 -10.36
CA GLY A 78 -0.35 7.34 -10.70
C GLY A 78 -0.67 6.92 -12.12
N ARG A 79 -1.71 6.10 -12.31
CA ARG A 79 -2.23 5.75 -13.63
C ARG A 79 -3.74 5.89 -13.63
N GLU A 80 -4.27 6.73 -14.52
CA GLU A 80 -5.71 7.04 -14.54
C GLU A 80 -6.24 7.51 -13.16
N GLY A 81 -5.45 8.34 -12.45
CA GLY A 81 -5.78 8.82 -11.10
C GLY A 81 -5.71 7.76 -10.00
N ARG A 82 -5.12 6.59 -10.26
CA ARG A 82 -4.98 5.49 -9.30
C ARG A 82 -3.54 5.28 -8.87
N GLY A 83 -3.32 5.27 -7.56
CA GLY A 83 -2.06 4.88 -6.93
C GLY A 83 -2.29 4.40 -5.49
N VAL A 84 -1.60 3.34 -5.11
CA VAL A 84 -1.52 2.82 -3.73
C VAL A 84 -0.05 2.64 -3.37
N ALA A 85 0.34 3.05 -2.17
CA ALA A 85 1.66 2.79 -1.60
C ALA A 85 1.50 2.26 -0.17
N LEU A 86 2.38 1.32 0.18
CA LEU A 86 2.59 0.84 1.53
C LEU A 86 4.02 1.11 1.93
N LEU A 87 4.22 1.64 3.13
CA LEU A 87 5.49 1.62 3.84
C LEU A 87 5.37 0.62 5.00
N GLY A 88 6.32 -0.30 5.09
CA GLY A 88 6.46 -1.23 6.20
C GLY A 88 7.75 -0.99 6.97
N ILE A 89 7.67 -1.24 8.28
CA ILE A 89 8.78 -1.19 9.24
C ILE A 89 8.97 -2.58 9.82
#